data_AF-A0A327SPF4-F1
#
_entry.id   AF-A0A327SPF4-F1
#
_cell.length_a   1.000
_cell.length_b   1.000
_cell.length_c   1.000
_cell.angle_alpha   90.00
_cell.angle_beta   90.00
_cell.angle_gamma   90.00
#
_symmetry.space_group_name_H-M   'P 1'
#
loop_
_entity.id
_entity.type
_entity.pdbx_description
1 polymer ?
#
loop_
_entity_poly.entity_id
_entity_poly.type
_entity_poly.pdbx_seq_one_letter_code
_entity_poly.pdbx_strand_id
1 'polypeptide(L)'
;MAVTVPATSPRTAAPGRRAAAAAVPVLRAGLALPAGLAATALLLAGRRTAAERLQPGPAGVGRRLARLLLGLPLDASALLLFGYALFNSVRNFGYPVWYLHTDYHRAWGGPTMAGVWAVHAGGWALCLVLLVRWPVRWIARGQQALTARLG
;
A
#
# COMPACT_ATOMS: atom_id res chain seq x y z
N MET A 1 -44.91 -10.96 -31.26
CA MET A 1 -44.55 -11.10 -29.83
C MET A 1 -43.06 -10.85 -29.71
N ALA A 2 -42.65 -9.62 -29.39
CA ALA A 2 -41.24 -9.23 -29.30
C ALA A 2 -40.85 -9.15 -27.81
N VAL A 3 -39.89 -9.99 -27.40
CA VAL A 3 -39.35 -10.02 -26.04
C VAL A 3 -38.17 -9.04 -25.99
N THR A 4 -38.35 -7.93 -25.28
CA THR A 4 -37.28 -7.00 -24.94
C THR A 4 -36.43 -7.57 -23.81
N VAL A 5 -35.16 -7.88 -24.11
CA VAL A 5 -34.16 -8.24 -23.09
C VAL A 5 -33.73 -6.97 -22.35
N PRO A 6 -33.76 -6.91 -21.01
CA PRO A 6 -33.35 -5.71 -20.30
C PRO A 6 -31.82 -5.56 -20.35
N ALA A 7 -31.37 -4.35 -20.69
CA ALA A 7 -29.99 -3.94 -20.61
C ALA A 7 -29.46 -4.19 -19.19
N THR A 8 -28.45 -5.04 -19.08
CA THR A 8 -27.70 -5.26 -17.83
C THR A 8 -27.03 -3.95 -17.45
N SER A 9 -27.59 -3.26 -16.45
CA SER A 9 -26.96 -2.08 -15.87
C SER A 9 -25.55 -2.43 -15.38
N PRO A 10 -24.53 -1.60 -15.68
CA PRO A 10 -23.17 -1.86 -15.23
C PRO A 10 -23.14 -1.82 -13.71
N ARG A 11 -22.76 -2.94 -13.09
CA ARG A 11 -22.54 -3.06 -11.64
C ARG A 11 -21.53 -2.00 -11.19
N THR A 12 -22.03 -0.89 -10.66
CA THR A 12 -21.23 0.10 -9.95
C THR A 12 -20.74 -0.54 -8.66
N ALA A 13 -19.53 -1.12 -8.71
CA ALA A 13 -18.90 -1.68 -7.52
C ALA A 13 -18.88 -0.63 -6.42
N ALA A 14 -19.45 -0.97 -5.26
CA ALA A 14 -19.55 -0.10 -4.10
C ALA A 14 -18.18 0.53 -3.77
N PRO A 15 -18.12 1.84 -3.44
CA PRO A 15 -16.87 2.59 -3.27
C PRO A 15 -15.90 1.93 -2.28
N GLY A 16 -16.40 1.27 -1.22
CA GLY A 16 -15.59 0.52 -0.26
C GLY A 16 -14.80 -0.65 -0.85
N ARG A 17 -15.37 -1.38 -1.83
CA ARG A 17 -14.66 -2.49 -2.50
C ARG A 17 -13.53 -1.99 -3.40
N ARG A 18 -13.68 -0.81 -4.00
CA ARG A 18 -12.64 -0.19 -4.85
C ARG A 18 -11.46 0.34 -4.03
N ALA A 19 -11.74 0.94 -2.87
CA ALA A 19 -10.71 1.41 -1.95
C ALA A 19 -9.89 0.24 -1.37
N ALA A 20 -10.56 -0.82 -0.91
CA ALA A 20 -9.88 -2.03 -0.44
C ALA A 20 -9.01 -2.67 -1.54
N ALA A 21 -9.51 -2.75 -2.78
CA ALA A 21 -8.74 -3.27 -3.91
C ALA A 21 -7.51 -2.42 -4.26
N ALA A 22 -7.54 -1.11 -3.99
CA ALA A 22 -6.40 -0.21 -4.22
C ALA A 22 -5.34 -0.28 -3.10
N ALA A 23 -5.73 -0.64 -1.87
CA ALA A 23 -4.83 -0.72 -0.73
C ALA A 23 -3.96 -2.00 -0.72
N VAL A 24 -4.50 -3.12 -1.22
CA VAL A 24 -3.82 -4.42 -1.21
C VAL A 24 -2.45 -4.40 -1.93
N PRO A 25 -2.29 -3.81 -3.13
CA PRO A 25 -0.99 -3.71 -3.79
C PRO A 25 0.04 -2.91 -2.99
N VAL A 26 -0.39 -1.85 -2.31
CA VAL A 26 0.47 -0.97 -1.52
C VAL A 26 1.00 -1.71 -0.30
N LEU A 27 0.11 -2.40 0.42
CA LEU A 27 0.49 -3.23 1.56
C LEU A 27 1.44 -4.35 1.15
N ARG A 28 1.15 -5.05 0.05
CA ARG A 28 2.02 -6.12 -0.45
C ARG A 28 3.40 -5.61 -0.86
N ALA A 29 3.46 -4.50 -1.59
CA ALA A 29 4.73 -3.92 -2.00
C ALA A 29 5.53 -3.45 -0.79
N GLY A 30 4.90 -2.71 0.14
CA GLY A 30 5.55 -2.20 1.35
C GLY A 30 6.05 -3.30 2.29
N LEU A 31 5.35 -4.43 2.37
CA LEU A 31 5.71 -5.57 3.20
C LEU A 31 6.63 -6.58 2.51
N ALA A 32 7.03 -6.35 1.25
CA ALA A 32 7.84 -7.30 0.49
C ALA A 32 9.21 -7.56 1.13
N LEU A 33 9.88 -6.50 1.61
CA LEU A 33 11.18 -6.62 2.29
C LEU A 33 11.09 -7.41 3.61
N PRO A 34 10.25 -7.01 4.60
CA PRO A 34 10.16 -7.75 5.86
C PRO A 34 9.67 -9.19 5.65
N ALA A 35 8.73 -9.41 4.73
CA ALA A 35 8.29 -10.76 4.38
C ALA A 35 9.41 -11.60 3.76
N GLY A 36 10.25 -10.99 2.90
CA GLY A 36 11.43 -11.62 2.30
C GLY A 36 12.48 -12.05 3.31
N LEU A 37 12.82 -11.15 4.24
CA LEU A 37 13.78 -11.44 5.31
C LEU A 37 13.26 -12.55 6.22
N ALA A 38 12.01 -12.44 6.67
CA ALA A 38 11.39 -13.44 7.55
C ALA A 38 11.25 -14.81 6.87
N ALA A 39 10.82 -14.86 5.60
CA ALA A 39 10.71 -16.12 4.87
C ALA A 39 12.08 -16.77 4.60
N THR A 40 13.13 -15.97 4.36
CA THR A 40 14.51 -16.48 4.23
C THR A 40 15.01 -17.06 5.55
N ALA A 41 14.78 -16.36 6.67
CA ALA A 41 15.12 -16.86 8.01
C ALA A 41 14.37 -18.17 8.35
N LEU A 42 13.08 -18.25 8.01
CA LEU A 42 12.27 -19.47 8.19
C LEU A 42 12.80 -20.63 7.34
N LEU A 43 13.24 -20.39 6.10
CA LEU A 43 13.87 -21.42 5.27
C LEU A 43 15.19 -21.92 5.87
N LEU A 44 16.04 -21.01 6.34
CA LEU A 44 17.31 -21.36 7.00
C LEU A 44 17.08 -22.16 8.28
N ALA A 45 15.97 -21.90 8.99
CA ALA A 45 15.53 -22.67 10.15
C ALA A 45 14.82 -23.99 9.80
N GLY A 46 14.80 -24.40 8.52
CA GLY A 46 14.15 -25.64 8.06
C GLY A 46 12.61 -25.59 7.97
N ARG A 47 11.99 -24.43 8.25
CA ARG A 47 10.52 -24.26 8.28
C ARG A 47 9.95 -23.93 6.90
N ARG A 48 10.13 -24.83 5.93
CA ARG A 48 9.76 -24.64 4.52
C ARG A 48 8.30 -24.24 4.31
N THR A 49 7.37 -24.94 4.95
CA THR A 49 5.92 -24.66 4.81
C THR A 49 5.55 -23.29 5.36
N ALA A 50 6.20 -22.83 6.44
CA ALA A 50 5.93 -21.51 7.02
C ALA A 50 6.48 -20.40 6.12
N ALA A 51 7.68 -20.58 5.55
CA ALA A 51 8.26 -19.64 4.59
C ALA A 51 7.39 -19.48 3.34
N GLU A 52 6.86 -20.59 2.81
CA GLU A 52 6.00 -20.57 1.61
C GLU A 52 4.64 -19.90 1.89
N ARG A 53 4.05 -20.14 3.05
CA ARG A 53 2.82 -19.46 3.47
C ARG A 53 3.01 -17.95 3.64
N LEU A 54 4.16 -17.52 4.15
CA LEU A 54 4.45 -16.11 4.42
C LEU A 54 4.68 -15.32 3.12
N GLN A 55 5.49 -15.87 2.22
CA GLN A 55 5.78 -15.23 0.95
C GLN A 55 6.02 -16.29 -0.13
N PRO A 56 5.00 -16.64 -0.91
CA PRO A 56 5.14 -17.56 -2.03
C PRO A 56 6.23 -17.07 -2.98
N GLY A 57 7.09 -17.97 -3.45
CA GLY A 57 8.27 -17.55 -4.21
C GLY A 57 9.18 -18.67 -4.66
N PRO A 58 10.42 -18.34 -5.05
CA PRO A 58 11.35 -19.32 -5.62
C PRO A 58 11.61 -20.48 -4.67
N ALA A 59 11.56 -21.71 -5.20
CA ALA A 59 11.91 -22.90 -4.44
C ALA A 59 13.42 -22.93 -4.15
N GLY A 60 13.76 -23.09 -2.87
CA GLY A 60 15.16 -23.23 -2.42
C GLY A 60 15.79 -21.93 -1.90
N VAL A 61 16.74 -22.12 -0.98
CA VAL A 61 17.40 -21.02 -0.24
C VAL A 61 18.18 -20.09 -1.17
N GLY A 62 18.96 -20.64 -2.11
CA GLY A 62 19.80 -19.85 -3.02
C GLY A 62 19.00 -18.92 -3.93
N ARG A 63 17.92 -19.42 -4.55
CA ARG A 63 17.05 -18.61 -5.41
C ARG A 63 16.29 -17.54 -4.61
N ARG A 64 15.86 -17.87 -3.38
CA ARG A 64 15.23 -16.87 -2.50
C ARG A 64 16.22 -15.77 -2.08
N LEU A 65 17.47 -16.14 -1.75
CA LEU A 65 18.51 -15.18 -1.42
C LEU A 65 18.83 -14.28 -2.63
N ALA A 66 18.93 -14.85 -3.83
CA ALA A 66 19.09 -14.09 -5.06
C ALA A 66 17.94 -13.10 -5.28
N ARG A 67 16.68 -13.52 -5.07
CA ARG A 67 15.51 -12.62 -5.16
C ARG A 67 15.54 -11.52 -4.12
N LEU A 68 16.03 -11.80 -2.91
CA LEU A 68 16.14 -10.81 -1.85
C LEU A 68 17.22 -9.77 -2.17
N LEU A 69 18.40 -10.22 -2.62
CA LEU A 69 19.53 -9.34 -2.94
C LEU A 69 19.26 -8.50 -4.19
N LEU A 70 18.83 -9.12 -5.29
CA LEU A 70 18.52 -8.41 -6.53
C LEU A 70 17.28 -7.51 -6.40
N GLY A 71 16.36 -7.88 -5.51
CA GLY A 71 15.12 -7.13 -5.25
C GLY A 71 15.27 -6.05 -4.18
N LEU A 72 16.39 -6.03 -3.44
CA LEU A 72 16.60 -5.13 -2.31
C LEU A 72 16.31 -3.65 -2.63
N PRO A 73 16.81 -3.04 -3.72
CA PRO A 73 16.53 -1.63 -3.99
C PRO A 73 15.03 -1.38 -4.24
N LEU A 74 14.34 -2.30 -4.92
CA LEU A 74 12.90 -2.20 -5.16
C LEU A 74 12.09 -2.35 -3.87
N ASP A 75 12.42 -3.36 -3.07
CA ASP A 75 11.74 -3.67 -1.82
C ASP A 75 11.98 -2.59 -0.75
N ALA A 76 13.20 -2.05 -0.67
CA ALA A 76 13.53 -0.92 0.21
C ALA A 76 12.78 0.35 -0.21
N SER A 77 12.73 0.64 -1.52
CA SER A 77 11.94 1.78 -2.04
C SER A 77 10.45 1.62 -1.72
N ALA A 78 9.92 0.40 -1.83
CA ALA A 78 8.54 0.09 -1.49
C ALA A 78 8.26 0.33 0.00
N LEU A 79 9.14 -0.17 0.87
CA LEU A 79 9.02 -0.02 2.32
C LEU A 79 9.13 1.46 2.72
N LEU A 80 10.06 2.21 2.12
CA LEU A 80 10.22 3.63 2.38
C LEU A 80 8.99 4.43 1.94
N LEU A 81 8.47 4.17 0.74
CA LEU A 81 7.25 4.81 0.26
C LEU A 81 6.04 4.49 1.15
N PHE A 82 5.92 3.22 1.58
CA PHE A 82 4.88 2.79 2.50
C PHE A 82 4.98 3.48 3.85
N GLY A 83 6.17 3.47 4.46
CA GLY A 83 6.43 4.13 5.74
C GLY A 83 6.23 5.64 5.66
N TYR A 84 6.70 6.28 4.59
CA TYR A 84 6.49 7.70 4.33
C TYR A 84 5.00 8.03 4.24
N ALA A 85 4.23 7.25 3.48
CA ALA A 85 2.79 7.44 3.36
C ALA A 85 2.07 7.25 4.70
N LEU A 86 2.42 6.21 5.46
CA LEU A 86 1.83 5.96 6.78
C LEU A 86 2.13 7.12 7.75
N PHE A 87 3.41 7.50 7.86
CA PHE A 87 3.85 8.59 8.73
C PHE A 87 3.17 9.91 8.37
N ASN A 88 3.14 10.28 7.08
CA ASN A 88 2.49 11.52 6.65
C ASN A 88 0.97 11.46 6.81
N SER A 89 0.35 10.29 6.76
CA SER A 89 -1.08 10.14 7.09
C SER A 89 -1.32 10.49 8.55
N VAL A 90 -0.57 9.87 9.47
CA VAL A 90 -0.64 10.19 10.90
C VAL A 90 -0.35 11.67 11.14
N ARG A 91 0.61 12.26 10.42
CA ARG A 91 0.93 13.69 10.55
C ARG A 91 -0.18 14.61 10.06
N ASN A 92 -0.75 14.35 8.88
CA ASN A 92 -1.78 15.21 8.30
C ASN A 92 -3.09 15.12 9.07
N PHE A 93 -3.46 13.93 9.54
CA PHE A 93 -4.64 13.77 10.38
C PHE A 93 -4.36 14.22 11.82
N GLY A 94 -3.16 14.02 12.36
CA GLY A 94 -2.80 14.54 13.69
C GLY A 94 -2.71 16.06 13.74
N TYR A 95 -2.51 16.74 12.59
CA TYR A 95 -2.22 18.17 12.52
C TYR A 95 -3.19 19.01 13.35
N PRO A 96 -4.52 18.95 13.17
CA PRO A 96 -5.42 19.83 13.92
C PRO A 96 -5.39 19.58 15.43
N VAL A 97 -5.07 18.36 15.87
CA VAL A 97 -4.96 18.00 17.29
C VAL A 97 -3.74 18.64 17.92
N TRP A 98 -2.61 18.64 17.22
CA TRP A 98 -1.36 19.21 17.76
C TRP A 98 -1.41 20.73 17.92
N TYR A 99 -2.29 21.41 17.20
CA TYR A 99 -2.47 22.86 17.26
C TYR A 99 -3.72 23.30 18.04
N LEU A 100 -4.32 22.41 18.84
CA LEU A 100 -5.46 22.77 19.69
C LEU A 100 -5.15 23.86 20.73
N HIS A 101 -3.87 24.13 21.00
CA HIS A 101 -3.44 25.20 21.90
C HIS A 101 -3.42 26.59 21.22
N THR A 102 -3.68 26.67 19.92
CA THR A 102 -3.73 27.93 19.16
C THR A 102 -5.14 28.52 19.12
N ASP A 103 -5.29 29.82 18.86
CA ASP A 103 -6.62 30.44 18.74
C ASP A 103 -7.39 29.90 17.52
N TYR A 104 -8.23 28.90 17.76
CA TYR A 104 -9.05 28.21 16.77
C TYR A 104 -10.32 29.00 16.38
N HIS A 105 -10.63 30.12 17.03
CA HIS A 105 -11.80 30.94 16.66
C HIS A 105 -11.64 31.54 15.25
N ARG A 106 -10.41 31.67 14.75
CA ARG A 106 -10.10 32.12 13.39
C ARG A 106 -9.71 31.01 12.42
N ALA A 107 -9.74 29.75 12.85
CA ALA A 107 -9.41 28.63 11.99
C ALA A 107 -10.50 28.38 10.93
N TRP A 108 -10.12 27.81 9.79
CA TRP A 108 -11.08 27.39 8.76
C TRP A 108 -12.03 26.32 9.31
N GLY A 109 -13.33 26.64 9.34
CA GLY A 109 -14.35 25.82 10.00
C GLY A 109 -14.63 26.20 11.47
N GLY A 110 -14.06 27.31 11.96
CA GLY A 110 -14.30 27.83 13.30
C GLY A 110 -13.88 26.85 14.41
N PRO A 111 -14.55 26.86 15.58
CA PRO A 111 -14.21 26.01 16.72
C PRO A 111 -14.23 24.49 16.42
N THR A 112 -14.91 24.08 15.35
CA THR A 112 -14.99 22.67 14.94
C THR A 112 -13.76 22.19 14.18
N MET A 113 -12.91 23.11 13.68
CA MET A 113 -11.74 22.80 12.83
C MET A 113 -12.08 22.01 11.54
N ALA A 114 -13.36 21.90 11.17
CA ALA A 114 -13.80 21.02 10.09
C ALA A 114 -13.18 21.38 8.73
N GLY A 115 -12.98 22.67 8.46
CA GLY A 115 -12.32 23.14 7.24
C GLY A 115 -10.84 22.77 7.20
N VAL A 116 -10.12 22.90 8.32
CA VAL A 116 -8.72 22.46 8.42
C VAL A 116 -8.61 20.95 8.16
N TRP A 117 -9.46 20.15 8.81
CA TRP A 117 -9.50 18.70 8.57
C TRP A 117 -9.79 18.36 7.11
N ALA A 118 -10.75 19.03 6.48
CA ALA A 118 -11.10 18.81 5.08
C ALA A 118 -9.92 19.10 4.13
N VAL A 119 -9.19 20.20 4.36
CA VAL A 119 -8.01 20.55 3.56
C VAL A 119 -6.90 19.53 3.71
N HIS A 120 -6.58 19.12 4.95
CA HIS A 120 -5.56 18.10 5.18
C HIS A 120 -5.96 16.74 4.64
N ALA A 121 -7.20 16.30 4.84
CA ALA A 121 -7.70 15.04 4.31
C ALA A 121 -7.70 15.04 2.77
N GLY A 122 -8.25 16.08 2.15
CA GLY A 122 -8.34 16.20 0.69
C GLY A 122 -6.98 16.36 0.02
N GLY A 123 -6.14 17.27 0.53
CA GLY A 123 -4.78 17.47 0.04
C GLY A 123 -3.92 16.22 0.19
N TRP A 124 -4.01 15.54 1.33
CA TRP A 124 -3.29 14.29 1.54
C TRP A 124 -3.80 13.14 0.66
N ALA A 125 -5.12 13.02 0.48
CA ALA A 125 -5.69 12.03 -0.44
C ALA A 125 -5.20 12.24 -1.88
N LEU A 126 -5.11 13.49 -2.34
CA LEU A 126 -4.54 13.82 -3.65
C LEU A 126 -3.06 13.42 -3.73
N CYS A 127 -2.25 13.76 -2.71
CA CYS A 127 -0.86 13.34 -2.64
C CYS A 127 -0.71 11.82 -2.69
N LEU A 128 -1.54 11.07 -1.95
CA LEU A 128 -1.55 9.61 -2.00
C LEU A 128 -1.87 9.09 -3.39
N VAL A 129 -2.88 9.64 -4.08
CA VAL A 129 -3.19 9.21 -5.44
C VAL A 129 -1.99 9.41 -6.37
N LEU A 130 -1.29 10.53 -6.29
CA LEU A 130 -0.14 10.83 -7.16
C LEU A 130 1.10 10.01 -6.79
N LEU A 131 1.46 9.97 -5.50
CA LEU A 131 2.67 9.32 -4.98
C LEU A 131 2.57 7.80 -4.95
N VAL A 132 1.36 7.25 -4.83
CA VAL A 132 1.18 5.81 -4.64
C VAL A 132 0.78 5.14 -5.95
N ARG A 133 -0.10 5.76 -6.77
CA ARG A 133 -0.69 5.05 -7.92
C ARG A 133 0.34 4.58 -8.93
N TRP A 134 1.27 5.44 -9.35
CA TRP A 134 2.26 5.08 -10.36
C TRP A 134 3.49 4.38 -9.78
N PRO A 135 4.13 4.91 -8.72
CA PRO A 135 5.33 4.30 -8.17
C PRO A 135 5.09 2.89 -7.63
N VAL A 136 4.02 2.66 -6.87
CA VAL A 136 3.71 1.31 -6.33
C VAL A 136 3.42 0.34 -7.45
N ARG A 137 2.73 0.74 -8.53
CA ARG A 137 2.48 -0.14 -9.68
C ARG A 137 3.78 -0.52 -10.38
N TRP A 138 4.69 0.44 -10.55
CA TRP A 138 5.98 0.18 -11.18
C TRP A 138 6.83 -0.77 -10.32
N ILE A 139 6.93 -0.50 -9.01
CA ILE A 139 7.64 -1.34 -8.04
C ILE A 139 7.05 -2.75 -8.01
N ALA A 140 5.73 -2.88 -7.88
CA ALA A 140 5.05 -4.17 -7.81
C ALA A 140 5.28 -5.01 -9.08
N ARG A 141 5.24 -4.38 -10.26
CA ARG A 141 5.58 -5.05 -11.53
C ARG A 141 7.04 -5.50 -11.57
N GLY A 142 7.97 -4.66 -11.08
CA GLY A 142 9.38 -5.02 -10.95
C GLY A 142 9.60 -6.23 -10.04
N GLN A 143 8.96 -6.24 -8.87
CA GLN A 143 8.98 -7.35 -7.92
C GLN A 143 8.41 -8.65 -8.54
N GLN A 144 7.30 -8.54 -9.28
CA GLN A 144 6.70 -9.67 -9.99
C GLN A 144 7.62 -10.22 -11.09
N ALA A 145 8.19 -9.33 -11.91
CA ALA A 145 9.09 -9.72 -12.98
C ALA A 145 10.36 -10.40 -12.45
N LEU A 146 10.93 -9.89 -11.35
CA LEU A 146 12.08 -10.52 -10.69
C LEU A 146 11.71 -11.91 -10.15
N THR A 147 10.55 -12.04 -9.52
CA THR A 147 10.07 -13.32 -9.00
C THR A 147 9.86 -14.34 -10.12
N ALA A 148 9.26 -13.92 -11.25
CA ALA A 148 9.04 -14.78 -12.41
C ALA A 148 10.34 -15.24 -13.10
N ARG A 149 11.42 -14.44 -13.04
CA ARG A 149 12.73 -14.81 -13.60
C ARG A 149 13.51 -15.78 -12.73
N LEU A 150 13.19 -15.86 -11.44
CA LEU A 150 13.92 -16.65 -10.45
C LEU A 150 13.15 -17.89 -9.95
N GLY A 151 11.85 -17.98 -10.24
CA GLY A 151 11.01 -19.16 -10.00
C GLY A 151 11.26 -20.22 -11.05
#